data_AF-A0A416FE21-F1
#
_entry.id   AF-A0A416FE21-F1
#
_cell.length_a   1.000
_cell.length_b   1.000
_cell.length_c   1.000
_cell.angle_alpha   90.00
_cell.angle_beta   90.00
_cell.angle_gamma   90.00
#
_symmetry.space_group_name_H-M   'P 1'
#
loop_
_entity.id
_entity.type
_entity.pdbx_description
1 polymer ?
#
loop_
_entity_poly.entity_id
_entity_poly.type
_entity_poly.pdbx_seq_one_letter_code
_entity_poly.pdbx_strand_id
1 'polypeptide(L)'
;MRKIKGLRKALKDYKEANRGGCFSPWYAFLMFDKADGSVWTDIFYDLGHNSYKLYYDDSIINLGASMNAEGLLVNADNVKRYLAAMVA
;
A
#
# COMPACT_ATOMS: atom_id res chain seq x y z
N MET A 1 -18.17 -3.76 -4.31
CA MET A 1 -16.73 -3.95 -4.55
C MET A 1 -16.46 -5.33 -5.14
N ARG A 2 -15.55 -5.45 -6.12
CA ARG A 2 -14.99 -6.77 -6.51
C ARG A 2 -14.23 -7.38 -5.32
N LYS A 3 -14.11 -8.69 -5.26
CA LYS A 3 -13.40 -9.38 -4.17
C LYS A 3 -11.97 -8.85 -4.05
N ILE A 4 -11.55 -8.40 -2.87
CA ILE A 4 -10.15 -7.99 -2.61
C ILE A 4 -9.23 -9.19 -2.82
N LYS A 5 -8.14 -9.00 -3.58
CA LYS A 5 -7.14 -10.02 -3.90
C LYS A 5 -5.76 -9.58 -3.40
N GLY A 6 -4.90 -10.54 -3.09
CA GLY A 6 -3.49 -10.26 -2.76
C GLY A 6 -3.20 -9.66 -1.37
N LEU A 7 -4.21 -9.20 -0.63
CA LEU A 7 -4.06 -8.45 0.63
C LEU A 7 -3.07 -9.06 1.64
N ARG A 8 -3.18 -10.36 1.92
CA ARG A 8 -2.31 -11.02 2.91
C ARG A 8 -0.83 -10.96 2.50
N LYS A 9 -0.53 -11.21 1.23
CA LYS A 9 0.84 -11.18 0.71
C LYS A 9 1.36 -9.74 0.72
N ALA A 10 0.58 -8.81 0.17
CA ALA A 10 0.94 -7.40 0.12
C ALA A 10 1.24 -6.84 1.53
N LEU A 11 0.38 -7.11 2.52
CA LEU A 11 0.65 -6.66 3.89
C LEU A 11 1.89 -7.27 4.52
N LYS A 12 2.21 -8.52 4.20
CA LYS A 12 3.45 -9.16 4.67
C LYS A 12 4.66 -8.45 4.07
N ASP A 13 4.69 -8.32 2.74
CA ASP A 13 5.77 -7.70 1.99
C ASP A 13 6.00 -6.24 2.44
N TYR A 14 4.90 -5.47 2.59
CA TYR A 14 4.94 -4.09 3.06
C TYR A 14 5.57 -3.96 4.46
N LYS A 15 5.16 -4.83 5.39
CA LYS A 15 5.70 -4.83 6.76
C LYS A 15 7.16 -5.25 6.80
N GLU A 16 7.55 -6.24 6.00
CA GLU A 16 8.93 -6.72 5.94
C GLU A 16 9.86 -5.64 5.37
N ALA A 17 9.50 -5.03 4.23
CA ALA A 17 10.29 -3.99 3.60
C ALA A 17 10.44 -2.73 4.48
N ASN A 18 9.36 -2.31 5.16
CA ASN A 18 9.39 -1.11 6.02
C ASN A 18 9.86 -1.38 7.46
N ARG A 19 10.26 -2.61 7.81
CA ARG A 19 10.65 -2.97 9.19
C ARG A 19 11.83 -2.17 9.72
N GLY A 20 12.74 -1.78 8.83
CA GLY A 20 13.94 -1.03 9.20
C GLY A 20 13.72 0.47 9.45
N GLY A 21 12.49 0.98 9.28
CA GLY A 21 12.14 2.37 9.55
C GLY A 21 12.78 3.37 8.58
N CYS A 22 12.79 4.65 8.95
CA CYS A 22 13.19 5.77 8.08
C CYS A 22 14.68 5.80 7.67
N PHE A 23 15.54 5.01 8.32
CA PHE A 23 16.96 4.93 7.99
C PHE A 23 17.31 3.69 7.14
N SER A 24 16.35 2.80 6.91
CA SER A 24 16.55 1.62 6.07
C SER A 24 16.54 2.01 4.60
N PRO A 25 17.50 1.57 3.76
CA PRO A 25 17.40 1.79 2.32
C PRO A 25 16.23 1.03 1.67
N TRP A 26 15.70 0.03 2.36
CA TRP A 26 14.51 -0.70 1.95
C TRP A 26 13.26 0.01 2.45
N TYR A 27 12.32 0.25 1.54
CA TYR A 27 10.99 0.76 1.82
C TYR A 27 9.99 0.23 0.80
N ALA A 28 8.72 0.37 1.11
CA ALA A 28 7.66 -0.10 0.24
C ALA A 28 6.38 0.74 0.31
N PHE A 29 5.66 0.77 -0.83
CA PHE A 29 4.33 1.33 -0.92
C PHE A 29 3.29 0.22 -1.05
N LEU A 30 2.21 0.34 -0.27
CA LEU A 30 1.04 -0.53 -0.39
C LEU A 30 0.09 0.07 -1.42
N MET A 31 -0.17 -0.68 -2.49
CA MET A 31 -0.93 -0.22 -3.63
C MET A 31 -2.27 -0.93 -3.72
N PHE A 32 -3.26 -0.25 -4.31
CA PHE A 32 -4.58 -0.81 -4.54
C PHE A 32 -5.13 -0.35 -5.89
N ASP A 33 -5.69 -1.31 -6.65
CA ASP A 33 -6.44 -1.04 -7.87
C ASP A 33 -7.95 -1.14 -7.59
N LYS A 34 -8.63 -0.01 -7.74
CA LYS A 34 -10.09 0.12 -7.57
C LYS A 34 -10.88 -0.63 -8.65
N ALA A 35 -10.32 -0.81 -9.85
CA ALA A 35 -10.99 -1.42 -10.98
C ALA A 35 -11.17 -2.94 -10.81
N ASP A 36 -10.18 -3.64 -10.25
CA ASP A 36 -10.19 -5.11 -10.15
C ASP A 36 -10.12 -5.68 -8.71
N GLY A 37 -9.86 -4.82 -7.73
CA GLY A 37 -9.73 -5.16 -6.31
C GLY A 37 -8.37 -5.72 -5.91
N SER A 38 -7.34 -5.60 -6.76
CA SER A 38 -6.00 -6.11 -6.49
C SER A 38 -5.24 -5.22 -5.52
N VAL A 39 -4.59 -5.85 -4.54
CA VAL A 39 -3.69 -5.20 -3.59
C VAL A 39 -2.29 -5.81 -3.76
N TRP A 40 -1.28 -4.97 -3.92
CA TRP A 40 0.12 -5.40 -4.04
C TRP A 40 1.05 -4.44 -3.30
N THR A 41 2.33 -4.77 -3.29
CA THR A 41 3.38 -3.96 -2.66
C THR A 41 4.49 -3.73 -3.65
N ASP A 42 4.83 -2.47 -3.85
CA ASP A 42 6.04 -2.09 -4.56
C ASP A 42 7.16 -1.90 -3.54
N ILE A 43 8.23 -2.66 -3.71
CA ILE A 43 9.41 -2.64 -2.84
C ILE A 43 10.53 -1.93 -3.59
N PHE A 44 11.25 -1.07 -2.87
CA PHE A 44 12.35 -0.29 -3.39
C PHE A 44 13.58 -0.48 -2.52
N TYR A 45 14.75 -0.35 -3.15
CA TYR A 45 16.02 -0.17 -2.46
C TYR A 45 16.62 1.14 -2.96
N ASP A 46 16.67 2.15 -2.10
CA ASP A 46 17.23 3.46 -2.43
C ASP A 46 17.58 4.21 -1.14
N LEU A 47 18.86 4.59 -1.02
CA LEU A 47 19.38 5.32 0.13
C LEU A 47 18.69 6.68 0.33
N GLY A 48 18.25 7.31 -0.76
CA GLY A 48 17.61 8.61 -0.74
C GLY A 48 16.10 8.58 -0.48
N HIS A 49 15.46 7.40 -0.50
CA HIS A 49 14.00 7.26 -0.39
C HIS A 49 13.19 8.07 -1.43
N ASN A 50 13.73 8.23 -2.64
CA ASN A 50 13.15 9.05 -3.70
C ASN A 50 12.65 8.22 -4.89
N SER A 51 12.81 6.90 -4.85
CA SER A 51 12.33 5.99 -5.88
C SER A 51 10.84 5.70 -5.71
N TYR A 52 10.12 5.80 -6.80
CA TYR A 52 8.69 5.49 -6.85
C TYR A 52 8.34 4.93 -8.23
N LYS A 53 7.21 4.23 -8.30
CA LYS A 53 6.59 3.87 -9.57
C LYS A 53 5.47 4.86 -9.88
N LEU A 54 5.46 5.36 -11.10
CA LEU A 54 4.35 6.14 -11.62
C LEU A 54 3.37 5.19 -12.32
N TYR A 55 2.12 5.25 -11.90
CA TYR A 55 1.01 4.59 -12.54
C TYR A 55 0.17 5.64 -13.27
N TYR A 56 -0.12 5.42 -14.55
CA TYR A 56 -0.95 6.31 -15.37
C TYR A 56 -2.44 5.94 -15.34
N ASP A 57 -2.79 4.86 -14.65
CA ASP A 57 -4.18 4.43 -14.50
C ASP A 57 -4.77 5.03 -13.22
N ASP A 58 -5.80 5.86 -13.38
CA ASP A 58 -6.50 6.56 -12.29
C ASP A 58 -7.21 5.63 -11.30
N SER A 59 -7.35 4.35 -11.66
CA SER A 59 -7.87 3.32 -10.75
C SER A 59 -6.85 2.91 -9.69
N ILE A 60 -5.56 3.13 -9.91
CA ILE A 60 -4.47 2.71 -9.03
C ILE A 60 -4.16 3.82 -8.03
N ILE A 61 -4.14 3.47 -6.74
CA ILE A 61 -3.82 4.40 -5.66
C ILE A 61 -2.71 3.85 -4.76
N ASN A 62 -1.92 4.76 -4.18
CA ASN A 62 -1.03 4.44 -3.06
C ASN A 62 -1.86 4.39 -1.78
N LEU A 63 -2.46 3.22 -1.52
CA LEU A 63 -3.31 2.96 -0.35
C LEU A 63 -2.60 3.28 0.97
N GLY A 64 -1.33 2.90 1.10
CA GLY A 64 -0.54 3.17 2.31
C GLY A 64 -0.40 4.67 2.58
N ALA A 65 -0.12 5.46 1.55
CA ALA A 65 -0.02 6.92 1.67
C ALA A 65 -1.37 7.56 2.02
N SER A 66 -2.47 7.15 1.38
CA SER A 66 -3.82 7.66 1.69
C SER A 66 -4.20 7.39 3.15
N MET A 67 -3.96 6.17 3.63
CA MET A 67 -4.22 5.81 5.03
C MET A 67 -3.36 6.63 6.00
N ASN A 68 -2.07 6.80 5.71
CA ASN A 68 -1.18 7.59 6.55
C ASN A 68 -1.60 9.07 6.61
N ALA A 69 -2.09 9.64 5.50
CA ALA A 69 -2.61 11.01 5.46
C ALA A 69 -3.83 11.20 6.38
N GLU A 70 -4.58 10.13 6.66
CA GLU A 70 -5.69 10.10 7.61
C GLU A 70 -5.29 9.63 9.02
N GLY A 71 -3.99 9.48 9.29
CA GLY A 71 -3.48 9.04 10.60
C GLY A 71 -3.73 7.55 10.90
N LEU A 72 -4.03 6.74 9.89
CA LEU A 72 -4.31 5.31 10.04
C LEU A 72 -3.05 4.47 9.85
N LEU A 73 -2.76 3.61 10.83
CA LEU A 73 -1.72 2.60 10.70
C LEU A 73 -2.08 1.55 9.65
N VAL A 74 -1.11 1.19 8.82
CA VAL A 74 -1.26 0.12 7.81
C VAL A 74 -1.22 -1.26 8.48
N ASN A 75 -2.40 -1.82 8.75
CA ASN A 75 -2.61 -3.19 9.22
C ASN A 75 -3.85 -3.80 8.56
N ALA A 76 -4.05 -5.11 8.75
CA ALA A 76 -5.12 -5.84 8.05
C ALA A 76 -6.53 -5.31 8.35
N ASP A 77 -6.80 -4.92 9.59
CA ASP A 77 -8.13 -4.47 9.99
C ASP A 77 -8.41 -3.06 9.48
N ASN A 78 -7.43 -2.16 9.62
CA ASN A 78 -7.53 -0.80 9.10
C ASN A 78 -7.65 -0.81 7.58
N VAL A 79 -6.86 -1.62 6.86
CA VAL A 79 -6.96 -1.72 5.40
C VAL A 79 -8.36 -2.19 4.99
N LYS A 80 -8.89 -3.24 5.63
CA LYS A 80 -10.24 -3.74 5.30
C LYS A 80 -11.32 -2.68 5.55
N ARG A 81 -11.25 -1.97 6.68
CA ARG A 81 -12.20 -0.89 7.03
C ARG A 81 -12.10 0.27 6.05
N TYR A 82 -10.89 0.70 5.75
CA TYR A 82 -10.62 1.80 4.82
C TYR A 82 -11.15 1.48 3.42
N LEU A 83 -10.81 0.28 2.92
CA LEU A 83 -11.30 -0.19 1.63
C LEU A 83 -12.83 -0.35 1.61
N ALA A 84 -13.48 -0.70 2.72
CA ALA A 84 -14.94 -0.76 2.78
C ALA A 84 -15.59 0.64 2.73
N ALA A 85 -14.96 1.64 3.37
CA ALA A 85 -15.46 3.02 3.40
C ALA A 85 -15.32 3.74 2.05
N MET A 86 -14.27 3.48 1.28
CA MET A 86 -14.07 4.09 -0.05
C MET A 86 -15.12 3.68 -1.10
N VAL A 87 -15.94 2.68 -0.81
CA VAL A 87 -16.94 2.12 -1.74
C VAL A 87 -18.38 2.25 -1.23
N ALA A 88 -18.57 2.90 -0.08
CA ALA A 88 -19.88 3.27 0.45
C ALA A 88 -20.34 4.60 -0.17
#